data_AF-V9IHK7-F1
#
_entry.id   AF-V9IHK7-F1
#
_cell.length_a   1.000
_cell.length_b   1.000
_cell.length_c   1.000
_cell.angle_alpha   90.00
_cell.angle_beta   90.00
_cell.angle_gamma   90.00
#
_symmetry.space_group_name_H-M   'P 1'
#
loop_
_entity.id
_entity.type
_entity.pdbx_description
1 polymer ?
#
loop_
_entity_poly.entity_id
_entity_poly.type
_entity_poly.pdbx_seq_one_letter_code
_entity_poly.pdbx_strand_id
1 'polypeptide(L)' 'MAGGRVTGLQEAVWDAAKSICDSCGLTGANIGCVKRGCKAVTHYPCALTKGWHLDTNQYIPKCNLHRIT' A
#
# COMPACT_ATOMS: atom_id res chain seq x y z
N MET A 1 -2.56 -26.25 16.63
CA MET A 1 -2.17 -24.96 16.01
C MET A 1 -3.44 -24.27 15.53
N ALA A 2 -3.95 -23.30 16.28
CA ALA A 2 -5.09 -22.51 15.83
C ALA A 2 -4.57 -21.46 14.84
N GLY A 3 -4.56 -21.80 13.55
CA GLY A 3 -4.36 -20.80 12.50
C GLY A 3 -5.56 -19.87 12.49
N GLY A 4 -5.46 -18.73 13.17
CA GLY A 4 -6.51 -17.73 13.21
C GLY A 4 -6.77 -17.21 11.81
N ARG A 5 -8.00 -17.42 11.31
CA ARG A 5 -8.44 -16.79 10.06
C ARG A 5 -8.66 -15.31 10.34
N VAL A 6 -7.88 -14.46 9.69
CA VAL A 6 -8.11 -13.02 9.68
C VAL A 6 -9.22 -12.73 8.67
N THR A 7 -10.37 -12.25 9.15
CA THR A 7 -11.48 -11.83 8.30
C THR A 7 -11.02 -10.73 7.34
N GLY A 8 -11.35 -10.85 6.05
CA GLY A 8 -10.99 -9.84 5.03
C GLY A 8 -9.60 -10.02 4.40
N LEU A 9 -8.77 -10.95 4.89
CA LEU A 9 -7.42 -11.14 4.36
C LEU A 9 -7.44 -11.69 2.93
N GLN A 10 -8.32 -12.65 2.65
CA GLN A 10 -8.40 -13.29 1.34
C GLN A 10 -8.78 -12.27 0.26
N GLU A 11 -9.75 -11.42 0.57
CA GLU A 11 -10.24 -10.35 -0.29
C GLU A 11 -9.14 -9.30 -0.53
N ALA A 12 -8.46 -8.86 0.54
CA ALA A 12 -7.35 -7.91 0.44
C ALA A 12 -6.19 -8.44 -0.41
N VAL A 13 -5.87 -9.74 -0.31
CA VAL A 13 -4.84 -10.39 -1.14
C VAL A 13 -5.30 -10.46 -2.60
N TRP A 14 -6.56 -10.82 -2.85
CA TRP A 14 -7.11 -10.91 -4.20
C TRP A 14 -7.13 -9.56 -4.92
N ASP A 15 -7.43 -8.49 -4.21
CA ASP A 15 -7.40 -7.14 -4.78
C ASP A 15 -5.97 -6.65 -5.02
N ALA A 16 -5.05 -6.90 -4.09
CA ALA A 16 -3.64 -6.56 -4.24
C ALA A 16 -2.99 -7.32 -5.42
N ALA A 17 -3.45 -8.52 -5.75
CA ALA A 17 -2.92 -9.29 -6.87
C ALA A 17 -3.10 -8.59 -8.23
N LYS A 18 -4.06 -7.66 -8.34
CA LYS A 18 -4.39 -6.94 -9.58
C LYS A 18 -3.62 -5.62 -9.72
N SER A 19 -3.01 -5.11 -8.66
CA SER A 19 -2.30 -3.84 -8.64
C SER A 19 -0.80 -4.02 -8.84
N ILE A 20 -0.22 -3.14 -9.65
CA ILE A 20 1.21 -3.13 -9.98
C ILE A 20 1.89 -2.06 -9.13
N CYS A 21 3.00 -2.42 -8.49
CA CYS A 21 3.81 -1.48 -7.72
C CYS A 21 4.50 -0.45 -8.61
N ASP A 22 4.25 0.84 -8.38
CA ASP A 22 4.91 1.94 -9.10
C ASP A 22 6.43 1.95 -8.94
N SER A 23 6.96 1.28 -7.91
CA SER A 23 8.39 1.32 -7.57
C SER A 23 9.20 0.16 -8.14
N CYS A 24 8.61 -1.04 -8.25
CA CYS A 24 9.32 -2.25 -8.70
C CYS A 24 8.66 -2.96 -9.89
N GLY A 25 7.46 -2.55 -10.30
CA GLY A 25 6.73 -3.11 -11.44
C GLY A 25 6.12 -4.49 -11.20
N LEU A 26 6.21 -5.06 -10.00
CA LEU A 26 5.61 -6.35 -9.65
C LEU A 26 4.18 -6.18 -9.10
N THR A 27 3.37 -7.23 -9.23
CA THR A 27 2.01 -7.26 -8.66
C THR A 27 2.00 -7.42 -7.13
N GLY A 28 0.85 -7.26 -6.48
CA GLY A 28 0.70 -7.45 -5.03
C GLY A 28 0.79 -6.15 -4.22
N ALA A 29 0.74 -4.98 -4.86
CA ALA A 29 0.92 -3.69 -4.20
C ALA A 29 -0.40 -3.16 -3.62
N ASN A 30 -0.53 -3.00 -2.30
CA ASN A 30 -1.79 -2.49 -1.71
C ASN A 30 -1.67 -1.14 -0.98
N ILE A 31 -0.49 -0.52 -0.93
CA ILE A 31 -0.31 0.77 -0.25
C ILE A 31 -0.55 1.89 -1.26
N GLY A 32 -1.76 2.44 -1.26
CA GLY A 32 -2.17 3.55 -2.12
C GLY A 32 -2.10 4.91 -1.41
N CYS A 33 -1.81 6.00 -2.12
CA CYS A 33 -1.79 7.34 -1.51
C CYS A 33 -3.20 7.81 -1.08
N VAL A 34 -3.32 8.39 0.12
CA VAL A 34 -4.60 8.90 0.67
C VAL A 34 -5.19 10.09 -0.09
N LYS A 35 -4.38 10.81 -0.89
CA LYS A 35 -4.87 11.98 -1.65
C LYS A 35 -5.93 11.54 -2.65
N ARG A 36 -7.14 12.08 -2.52
CA ARG A 36 -8.26 11.82 -3.45
C ARG A 36 -7.83 12.02 -4.90
N GLY A 37 -8.09 11.01 -5.74
CA GLY A 37 -7.75 11.00 -7.16
C GLY A 37 -6.30 10.59 -7.47
N CYS A 38 -5.43 10.45 -6.48
CA CYS A 38 -4.10 9.90 -6.69
C CYS A 38 -4.20 8.39 -6.94
N LYS A 39 -3.56 7.92 -8.01
CA LYS A 39 -3.53 6.50 -8.38
C LYS A 39 -2.24 5.79 -7.94
N ALA A 40 -1.35 6.51 -7.24
CA ALA A 40 -0.06 5.97 -6.86
C ALA A 40 -0.25 4.82 -5.87
N VAL A 41 0.34 3.66 -6.19
CA VAL A 41 0.26 2.43 -5.40
C VAL A 41 1.61 1.73 -5.37
N THR A 42 1.98 1.20 -4.21
CA THR A 42 3.29 0.58 -4.01
C THR A 42 3.21 -0.55 -2.98
N HIS A 43 4.22 -1.42 -2.92
CA HIS A 43 4.39 -2.30 -1.76
C HIS A 43 4.81 -1.47 -0.55
N TYR A 44 4.44 -1.92 0.65
CA TYR A 44 4.93 -1.30 1.88
C TYR A 44 6.47 -1.19 1.96
N PRO A 45 7.27 -2.26 1.72
CA PRO A 45 8.74 -2.13 1.69
C PRO A 45 9.23 -1.19 0.59
N CYS A 46 8.61 -1.18 -0.59
CA CYS A 46 8.97 -0.26 -1.65
C CYS A 46 8.70 1.21 -1.27
N ALA A 47 7.57 1.48 -0.59
CA ALA A 47 7.24 2.80 -0.06
C ALA A 47 8.31 3.31 0.91
N LEU A 48 8.77 2.45 1.82
CA LEU A 48 9.87 2.75 2.74
C LEU A 48 11.15 3.08 1.97
N THR A 49 11.56 2.23 1.03
CA THR A 49 12.77 2.45 0.21
C THR A 49 12.70 3.73 -0.63
N LYS A 50 11.52 4.09 -1.14
CA LYS A 50 11.31 5.29 -1.95
C LYS A 50 11.01 6.56 -1.13
N GLY A 51 10.95 6.46 0.20
CA GLY A 51 10.79 7.62 1.09
C GLY A 51 9.38 8.21 1.15
N TRP A 52 8.34 7.40 0.87
CA TRP A 52 6.95 7.81 1.09
C TRP A 52 6.74 8.22 2.55
N HIS A 53 5.79 9.12 2.78
CA HIS A 53 5.36 9.42 4.15
C HIS A 53 4.33 8.37 4.57
N LEU A 54 4.68 7.55 5.56
CA LEU A 54 3.85 6.49 6.09
C LEU A 54 3.61 6.77 7.59
N ASP A 55 2.43 7.25 7.94
CA ASP A 55 2.02 7.33 9.34
C ASP A 55 1.46 5.98 9.77
N THR A 56 2.24 5.20 10.50
CA THR A 56 1.85 3.87 10.98
C THR A 56 0.90 3.90 12.17
N ASN A 57 0.76 5.05 12.84
CA ASN A 57 -0.18 5.20 13.96
C ASN A 57 -1.58 5.49 13.46
N GLN A 58 -1.70 6.27 12.38
CA GLN A 58 -2.97 6.63 11.75
C GLN A 58 -3.29 5.81 10.49
N TYR A 59 -2.36 4.96 10.05
CA TYR A 59 -2.43 4.19 8.79
C TYR A 59 -2.64 5.07 7.56
N ILE A 60 -1.93 6.22 7.51
CA ILE A 60 -2.03 7.20 6.43
C ILE A 60 -0.78 7.16 5.53
N PRO A 61 -0.88 6.58 4.33
CA PRO A 61 0.15 6.67 3.30
C PRO A 61 0.02 7.91 2.41
N LYS A 62 1.13 8.64 2.20
CA LYS A 62 1.25 9.74 1.23
C LYS A 62 2.45 9.49 0.31
N CYS A 63 2.21 9.50 -1.01
CA CYS A 63 3.28 9.38 -1.99
C CYS A 63 4.18 10.63 -1.99
N ASN A 64 5.34 10.55 -2.64
CA ASN A 64 6.30 11.65 -2.64
C ASN A 64 5.76 12.95 -3.25
N LEU A 65 4.79 12.87 -4.16
CA LEU A 65 4.09 14.05 -4.71
C LEU A 65 3.17 14.73 -3.68
N HIS A 66 2.65 13.98 -2.71
CA HIS A 66 1.65 14.44 -1.74
C HIS A 66 2.15 14.38 -0.29
N ARG A 67 3.47 14.22 -0.06
CA ARG A 67 4.01 13.97 1.30
C ARG A 67 3.77 15.13 2.28
N ILE A 68 3.59 16.35 1.77
CA ILE A 68 3.41 17.58 2.55
C ILE A 68 1.95 18.10 2.49
N THR A 69 1.09 17.47 1.68
CA THR A 69 -0.32 17.90 1.51
C THR A 69 -1.25 17.26 2.51
#